data_AF-A0A158E9M3-F1
#
_entry.id   AF-A0A158E9M3-F1
#
_cell.length_a   1.000
_cell.length_b   1.000
_cell.length_c   1.000
_cell.angle_alpha   90.00
_cell.angle_beta   90.00
_cell.angle_gamma   90.00
#
_symmetry.space_group_name_H-M   'P 1'
#
loop_
_entity.id
_entity.type
_entity.pdbx_description
1 polymer ?
#
loop_
_entity_poly.entity_id
_entity_poly.type
_entity_poly.pdbx_seq_one_letter_code
_entity_poly.pdbx_strand_id
1 'polypeptide(L)'
;MSKKAISAQNTKMYLENLTSAPIATGEITDASKSAPCYVEFDDVSKLKNGIPIYVSGTGWTSIDNQEWILQNIDVDAKTAALYNSDTTTETTDVSDGPGAMYQVNAFDDVCARTYTINQTPATSIDTTTLCDAEKTSLVGFRDPGTLTFDFFIDPTDPAYLALLEAYDDGDERQFEIIYRNGAVRTLPVVVQSINETGGVDQAIAGSATLKIVGQPILTQPVSVQPPAYAVDVNLTPTSGTAPLAVTLTLTEQNGTASKFVVTWGDGTADDTMTTGTLTKGHTYDTAGAYTPGVVATVFGITKPAVQGDAVTVS
;
A
#
# COMPACT_ATOMS: atom_id res chain seq x y z
N MET A 1 16.76 20.17 -9.26
CA MET A 1 15.34 20.53 -9.04
C MET A 1 14.64 20.52 -10.39
N SER A 2 13.59 19.70 -10.56
CA SER A 2 12.81 19.72 -11.81
C SER A 2 12.02 21.03 -11.89
N LYS A 3 11.89 21.63 -13.08
CA LYS A 3 11.19 22.90 -13.33
C LYS A 3 9.66 22.83 -13.19
N LYS A 4 9.08 21.69 -12.79
CA LYS A 4 7.63 21.52 -12.65
C LYS A 4 7.19 21.95 -11.25
N ALA A 5 6.90 23.23 -11.08
CA ALA A 5 6.16 23.71 -9.91
C ALA A 5 4.71 23.22 -9.97
N ILE A 6 4.18 22.74 -8.85
CA ILE A 6 2.77 22.35 -8.71
C ILE A 6 2.06 23.51 -8.00
N SER A 7 0.91 23.93 -8.54
CA SER A 7 0.08 24.95 -7.88
C SER A 7 -0.50 24.40 -6.57
N ALA A 8 -0.45 25.20 -5.50
CA ALA A 8 -1.08 24.87 -4.22
C ALA A 8 -2.61 24.97 -4.24
N GLN A 9 -3.20 25.58 -5.27
CA GLN A 9 -4.66 25.67 -5.42
C GLN A 9 -5.28 24.28 -5.61
N ASN A 10 -6.42 24.03 -4.93
CA ASN A 10 -7.10 22.74 -4.81
C ASN A 10 -6.32 21.66 -4.04
N THR A 11 -5.30 22.04 -3.26
CA THR A 11 -4.77 21.15 -2.23
C THR A 11 -5.81 21.05 -1.12
N LYS A 12 -6.16 19.83 -0.73
CA LYS A 12 -7.09 19.58 0.38
C LYS A 12 -6.34 19.01 1.57
N MET A 13 -6.79 19.36 2.77
CA MET A 13 -6.16 18.94 4.00
C MET A 13 -7.20 18.36 4.93
N TYR A 14 -6.87 17.22 5.51
CA TYR A 14 -7.80 16.48 6.34
C TYR A 14 -7.11 16.09 7.64
N LEU A 15 -7.84 16.23 8.75
CA LEU A 15 -7.48 15.67 10.03
C LEU A 15 -8.37 14.46 10.30
N GLU A 16 -7.76 13.38 10.78
CA GLU A 16 -8.49 12.20 11.21
C GLU A 16 -9.44 12.50 12.38
N ASN A 17 -10.66 11.97 12.27
CA ASN A 17 -11.69 12.05 13.28
C ASN A 17 -11.93 10.66 13.89
N LEU A 18 -11.51 10.51 15.15
CA LEU A 18 -11.62 9.26 15.92
C LEU A 18 -13.02 9.03 16.51
N THR A 19 -13.88 10.05 16.56
CA THR A 19 -15.22 9.97 17.17
C THR A 19 -16.34 9.80 16.14
N SER A 20 -16.08 10.17 14.89
CA SER A 20 -16.98 9.96 13.76
C SER A 20 -17.00 8.50 13.28
N ALA A 21 -18.12 8.10 12.68
CA ALA A 21 -18.26 6.76 12.10
C ALA A 21 -17.23 6.53 10.97
N PRO A 22 -16.58 5.35 10.89
CA PRO A 22 -15.61 5.05 9.85
C PRO A 22 -16.17 5.19 8.42
N ILE A 23 -15.32 5.63 7.48
CA ILE A 23 -15.69 5.81 6.07
C ILE A 23 -15.87 4.46 5.37
N ALA A 24 -15.04 3.49 5.75
CA ALA A 24 -15.05 2.13 5.25
C ALA A 24 -14.65 1.15 6.34
N THR A 25 -15.29 -0.01 6.33
CA THR A 25 -14.93 -1.18 7.14
C THR A 25 -15.17 -2.39 6.26
N GLY A 26 -14.27 -3.36 6.29
CA GLY A 26 -14.44 -4.58 5.52
C GLY A 26 -13.46 -5.66 5.94
N GLU A 27 -13.56 -6.80 5.28
CA GLU A 27 -12.73 -7.97 5.54
C GLU A 27 -11.42 -7.92 4.73
N ILE A 28 -10.34 -8.36 5.37
CA ILE A 28 -9.09 -8.72 4.72
C ILE A 28 -9.17 -10.21 4.41
N THR A 29 -9.19 -10.57 3.13
CA THR A 29 -9.39 -11.96 2.71
C THR A 29 -8.10 -12.76 2.70
N ASP A 30 -6.97 -12.12 2.39
CA ASP A 30 -5.66 -12.74 2.38
C ASP A 30 -4.53 -11.70 2.56
N ALA A 31 -3.32 -12.14 2.91
CA ALA A 31 -2.14 -11.30 2.92
C ALA A 31 -0.84 -12.07 2.62
N SER A 32 0.12 -11.40 1.97
CA SER A 32 1.43 -11.97 1.64
C SER A 32 2.41 -11.89 2.80
N LYS A 33 3.28 -12.90 2.91
CA LYS A 33 4.43 -12.96 3.84
C LYS A 33 5.66 -12.29 3.22
N SER A 34 5.63 -10.97 3.08
CA SER A 34 6.66 -10.20 2.35
C SER A 34 6.93 -8.83 2.97
N ALA A 35 7.99 -8.16 2.51
CA ALA A 35 8.30 -6.78 2.86
C ALA A 35 8.34 -5.93 1.56
N PRO A 36 7.33 -5.07 1.27
CA PRO A 36 6.12 -4.86 2.05
C PRO A 36 5.11 -6.01 1.93
N CYS A 37 4.22 -6.13 2.92
CA CYS A 37 3.06 -7.02 2.92
C CYS A 37 2.00 -6.49 1.95
N TYR A 38 1.49 -7.36 1.09
CA TYR A 38 0.33 -7.09 0.22
C TYR A 38 -0.89 -7.75 0.84
N VAL A 39 -1.98 -6.99 0.90
CA VAL A 39 -3.24 -7.41 1.51
C VAL A 39 -4.32 -7.41 0.44
N GLU A 40 -5.17 -8.42 0.44
CA GLU A 40 -6.37 -8.52 -0.39
C GLU A 40 -7.60 -8.10 0.42
N PHE A 41 -8.42 -7.23 -0.17
CA PHE A 41 -9.61 -6.66 0.46
C PHE A 41 -10.89 -7.19 -0.16
N ASP A 42 -11.95 -7.25 0.63
CA ASP A 42 -13.30 -7.54 0.15
C ASP A 42 -13.83 -6.48 -0.84
N ASP A 43 -13.55 -5.20 -0.57
CA ASP A 43 -13.90 -4.03 -1.36
C ASP A 43 -12.80 -2.96 -1.30
N VAL A 44 -12.47 -2.39 -2.46
CA VAL A 44 -11.49 -1.31 -2.61
C VAL A 44 -12.13 -0.01 -3.09
N SER A 45 -13.46 0.05 -3.25
CA SER A 45 -14.18 1.18 -3.84
C SER A 45 -13.96 2.51 -3.11
N LYS A 46 -13.69 2.45 -1.80
CA LYS A 46 -13.42 3.60 -0.94
C LYS A 46 -11.95 3.73 -0.54
N LEU A 47 -11.07 2.86 -1.03
CA LEU A 47 -9.65 2.88 -0.73
C LEU A 47 -8.89 3.68 -1.79
N LYS A 48 -7.90 4.46 -1.36
CA LYS A 48 -7.05 5.28 -2.22
C LYS A 48 -5.60 5.20 -1.77
N ASN A 49 -4.66 5.34 -2.69
CA ASN A 49 -3.23 5.34 -2.33
C ASN A 49 -2.93 6.51 -1.39
N GLY A 50 -2.23 6.23 -0.30
CA GLY A 50 -1.89 7.18 0.76
C GLY A 50 -2.88 7.25 1.91
N ILE A 51 -4.01 6.54 1.84
CA ILE A 51 -4.96 6.48 2.95
C ILE A 51 -4.39 5.63 4.09
N PRO A 52 -4.50 6.08 5.35
CA PRO A 52 -4.27 5.22 6.51
C PRO A 52 -5.45 4.25 6.68
N ILE A 53 -5.13 3.01 7.03
CA ILE A 53 -6.09 1.99 7.43
C ILE A 53 -5.67 1.39 8.77
N TYR A 54 -6.62 1.16 9.66
CA TYR A 54 -6.41 0.36 10.86
C TYR A 54 -6.66 -1.11 10.53
N VAL A 55 -5.68 -1.97 10.81
CA VAL A 55 -5.76 -3.41 10.57
C VAL A 55 -5.93 -4.14 11.90
N SER A 56 -6.87 -5.07 11.97
CA SER A 56 -7.16 -5.84 13.19
C SER A 56 -7.65 -7.25 12.87
N GLY A 57 -7.60 -8.16 13.84
CA GLY A 57 -8.11 -9.53 13.70
C GLY A 57 -7.32 -10.41 12.74
N THR A 58 -6.12 -10.00 12.31
CA THR A 58 -5.28 -10.78 11.38
C THR A 58 -4.61 -11.98 12.05
N GLY A 59 -4.42 -11.92 13.38
CA GLY A 59 -3.63 -12.91 14.12
C GLY A 59 -2.11 -12.75 13.95
N TRP A 60 -1.65 -11.79 13.15
CA TRP A 60 -0.23 -11.52 12.89
C TRP A 60 0.25 -10.33 13.72
N THR A 61 1.08 -10.59 14.73
CA THR A 61 1.60 -9.50 15.60
C THR A 61 2.37 -8.42 14.85
N SER A 62 2.89 -8.74 13.65
CA SER A 62 3.59 -7.78 12.80
C SER A 62 2.70 -6.69 12.22
N ILE A 63 1.40 -6.96 11.97
CA ILE A 63 0.48 -6.02 11.31
C ILE A 63 -0.81 -5.74 12.09
N ASP A 64 -1.11 -6.52 13.13
CA ASP A 64 -2.36 -6.41 13.89
C ASP A 64 -2.38 -5.21 14.84
N ASN A 65 -3.57 -4.64 15.04
CA ASN A 65 -3.88 -3.56 15.98
C ASN A 65 -3.07 -2.28 15.78
N GLN A 66 -2.75 -1.95 14.52
CA GLN A 66 -2.01 -0.74 14.18
C GLN A 66 -2.46 -0.17 12.83
N GLU A 67 -2.10 1.09 12.59
CA GLU A 67 -2.40 1.81 11.36
C GLU A 67 -1.31 1.64 10.30
N TRP A 68 -1.73 1.49 9.06
CA TRP A 68 -0.86 1.31 7.90
C TRP A 68 -1.27 2.23 6.77
N ILE A 69 -0.29 2.82 6.09
CA ILE A 69 -0.55 3.61 4.88
C ILE A 69 -0.62 2.69 3.68
N LEU A 70 -1.72 2.74 2.93
CA LEU A 70 -1.88 1.98 1.70
C LEU A 70 -1.07 2.55 0.55
N GLN A 71 -0.41 1.67 -0.20
CA GLN A 71 0.28 1.97 -1.45
C GLN A 71 -0.01 0.89 -2.50
N ASN A 72 0.29 1.19 -3.76
CA ASN A 72 0.17 0.25 -4.89
C ASN A 72 -1.20 -0.47 -4.97
N ILE A 73 -2.31 0.24 -4.71
CA ILE A 73 -3.64 -0.33 -4.87
C ILE A 73 -3.86 -0.81 -6.31
N ASP A 74 -4.23 -2.07 -6.44
CA ASP A 74 -4.73 -2.71 -7.65
C ASP A 74 -6.24 -2.89 -7.50
N VAL A 75 -7.01 -2.16 -8.29
CA VAL A 75 -8.49 -2.16 -8.20
C VAL A 75 -9.11 -3.44 -8.73
N ASP A 76 -8.45 -4.11 -9.68
CA ASP A 76 -8.95 -5.32 -10.32
C ASP A 76 -8.66 -6.55 -9.46
N ALA A 77 -7.44 -6.60 -8.90
CA ALA A 77 -7.04 -7.66 -7.97
C ALA A 77 -7.49 -7.41 -6.52
N LYS A 78 -8.01 -6.22 -6.22
CA LYS A 78 -8.36 -5.77 -4.86
C LYS A 78 -7.22 -5.88 -3.86
N THR A 79 -5.98 -5.68 -4.31
CA THR A 79 -4.80 -5.79 -3.47
C THR A 79 -4.16 -4.43 -3.20
N ALA A 80 -3.53 -4.25 -2.04
CA ALA A 80 -2.68 -3.09 -1.77
C ALA A 80 -1.49 -3.46 -0.87
N ALA A 81 -0.40 -2.70 -0.97
CA ALA A 81 0.76 -2.83 -0.11
C ALA A 81 0.59 -1.99 1.17
N LEU A 82 0.87 -2.58 2.33
CA LEU A 82 1.03 -1.85 3.60
C LEU A 82 2.44 -1.26 3.65
N TYR A 83 2.54 0.07 3.66
CA TYR A 83 3.83 0.75 3.59
C TYR A 83 4.76 0.35 4.75
N ASN A 84 5.98 -0.06 4.41
CA ASN A 84 7.04 -0.42 5.36
C ASN A 84 6.68 -1.55 6.35
N SER A 85 5.69 -2.38 6.00
CA SER A 85 5.38 -3.61 6.73
C SER A 85 6.40 -4.71 6.42
N ASP A 86 6.60 -5.62 7.37
CA ASP A 86 7.39 -6.83 7.17
C ASP A 86 6.69 -8.02 7.84
N THR A 87 6.09 -8.87 7.01
CA THR A 87 5.38 -10.09 7.44
C THR A 87 6.15 -11.35 7.06
N THR A 88 7.43 -11.24 6.70
CA THR A 88 8.25 -12.38 6.23
C THR A 88 8.45 -13.48 7.28
N THR A 89 8.23 -13.14 8.56
CA THR A 89 8.37 -14.06 9.70
C THR A 89 7.06 -14.76 10.09
N GLU A 90 5.93 -14.34 9.51
CA GLU A 90 4.63 -14.93 9.80
C GLU A 90 4.50 -16.31 9.16
N THR A 91 3.90 -17.26 9.88
CA THR A 91 3.89 -18.67 9.48
C THR A 91 2.50 -19.19 9.13
N THR A 92 1.45 -18.61 9.71
CA THR A 92 0.04 -18.93 9.44
C THR A 92 -0.51 -18.01 8.36
N ASP A 93 -1.61 -18.40 7.71
CA ASP A 93 -2.29 -17.54 6.74
C ASP A 93 -3.28 -16.62 7.48
N VAL A 94 -3.57 -15.43 6.93
CA VAL A 94 -4.47 -14.46 7.57
C VAL A 94 -5.90 -14.99 7.68
N SER A 95 -6.29 -15.85 6.74
CA SER A 95 -7.59 -16.53 6.74
C SER A 95 -7.78 -17.53 7.90
N ASP A 96 -6.69 -17.96 8.56
CA ASP A 96 -6.74 -18.78 9.77
C ASP A 96 -6.90 -17.93 11.06
N GLY A 97 -6.85 -16.60 10.93
CA GLY A 97 -6.96 -15.65 12.03
C GLY A 97 -8.38 -15.49 12.58
N PRO A 98 -8.57 -14.69 13.65
CA PRO A 98 -9.87 -14.45 14.29
C PRO A 98 -10.88 -13.63 13.46
N GLY A 99 -10.66 -13.46 12.16
CA GLY A 99 -11.45 -12.63 11.24
C GLY A 99 -10.75 -11.30 10.99
N ALA A 100 -9.90 -11.26 9.97
CA ALA A 100 -9.11 -10.09 9.64
C ALA A 100 -9.98 -8.98 9.05
N MET A 101 -9.88 -7.78 9.62
CA MET A 101 -10.68 -6.61 9.27
C MET A 101 -9.78 -5.41 9.01
N TYR A 102 -10.21 -4.55 8.10
CA TYR A 102 -9.69 -3.19 7.97
C TYR A 102 -10.77 -2.17 8.33
N GLN A 103 -10.31 -1.03 8.83
CA GLN A 103 -11.13 0.15 9.10
C GLN A 103 -10.43 1.40 8.56
N VAL A 104 -11.19 2.25 7.87
CA VAL A 104 -10.76 3.59 7.45
C VAL A 104 -11.50 4.59 8.32
N ASN A 105 -10.77 5.29 9.19
CA ASN A 105 -11.34 6.33 10.04
C ASN A 105 -11.89 7.51 9.22
N ALA A 106 -12.75 8.30 9.85
CA ALA A 106 -13.28 9.50 9.23
C ALA A 106 -12.22 10.60 9.14
N PHE A 107 -12.38 11.49 8.15
CA PHE A 107 -11.46 12.58 7.87
C PHE A 107 -12.25 13.87 7.69
N ASP A 108 -11.99 14.87 8.53
CA ASP A 108 -12.62 16.19 8.45
C ASP A 108 -11.73 17.16 7.67
N ASP A 109 -12.34 17.89 6.74
CA ASP A 109 -11.65 18.91 5.93
C ASP A 109 -11.38 20.14 6.79
N VAL A 110 -10.11 20.44 7.07
CA VAL A 110 -9.74 21.60 7.89
C VAL A 110 -9.83 22.92 7.11
N CYS A 111 -10.16 22.88 5.82
CA CYS A 111 -10.39 24.04 4.96
C CYS A 111 -9.26 25.10 5.05
N ALA A 112 -8.00 24.63 5.09
CA ALA A 112 -6.84 25.48 5.26
C ALA A 112 -6.63 26.43 4.07
N ARG A 113 -6.36 27.71 4.37
CA ARG A 113 -6.00 28.75 3.39
C ARG A 113 -4.52 28.71 3.04
N THR A 114 -3.70 28.51 4.05
CA THR A 114 -2.23 28.49 3.97
C THR A 114 -1.72 27.42 4.91
N TYR A 115 -0.58 26.83 4.56
CA TYR A 115 0.09 25.87 5.41
C TYR A 115 1.60 26.01 5.27
N THR A 116 2.31 25.71 6.35
CA THR A 116 3.76 25.66 6.38
C THR A 116 4.18 24.41 7.16
N ILE A 117 5.07 23.62 6.58
CA ILE A 117 5.74 22.52 7.29
C ILE A 117 7.13 23.02 7.64
N ASN A 118 7.36 23.29 8.92
CA ASN A 118 8.66 23.68 9.45
C ASN A 118 9.37 22.42 9.93
N GLN A 119 10.43 22.03 9.24
CA GLN A 119 11.27 20.92 9.67
C GLN A 119 12.44 21.46 10.50
N THR A 120 12.63 20.90 11.68
CA THR A 120 13.79 21.21 12.49
C THR A 120 14.99 20.41 11.97
N PRO A 121 16.19 20.99 11.84
CA PRO A 121 17.37 20.21 11.50
C PRO A 121 17.60 19.10 12.54
N ALA A 122 18.10 17.95 12.08
CA ALA A 122 18.45 16.84 12.95
C ALA A 122 19.39 17.32 14.06
N THR A 123 19.11 16.94 15.30
CA THR A 123 20.03 17.19 16.41
C THR A 123 21.31 16.39 16.15
N SER A 124 22.47 17.00 16.25
CA SER A 124 23.75 16.28 16.20
C SER A 124 24.17 15.94 17.62
N ILE A 125 24.45 14.65 17.85
CA ILE A 125 25.04 14.21 19.10
C ILE A 125 26.55 14.24 18.89
N ASP A 126 27.23 15.08 19.68
CA ASP A 126 28.68 15.13 19.70
C ASP A 126 29.21 13.88 20.40
N THR A 127 29.91 13.03 19.66
CA THR A 127 30.50 11.79 20.18
C THR A 127 32.01 11.89 20.32
N THR A 128 32.57 13.10 20.25
CA THR A 128 34.02 13.30 20.24
C THR A 128 34.64 12.75 21.52
N THR A 129 35.59 11.82 21.37
CA THR A 129 36.38 11.25 22.46
C THR A 129 37.76 11.90 22.53
N LEU A 130 38.46 11.73 23.66
CA LEU A 130 39.80 12.27 23.91
C LEU A 130 40.89 11.75 22.96
N CYS A 131 40.59 10.71 22.17
CA CYS A 131 41.51 10.11 21.21
C CYS A 131 41.25 10.60 19.77
N ASP A 132 40.17 11.33 19.53
CA ASP A 132 39.78 11.78 18.21
C ASP A 132 40.53 13.06 17.83
N ALA A 133 41.15 13.05 16.64
CA ALA A 133 41.87 14.22 16.12
C ALA A 133 40.92 15.28 15.53
N GLU A 134 39.66 14.92 15.26
CA GLU A 134 38.64 15.79 14.67
C GLU A 134 37.29 15.52 15.32
N LYS A 135 36.40 16.53 15.29
CA LYS A 135 35.07 16.45 15.88
C LYS A 135 34.23 15.39 15.15
N THR A 136 33.77 14.36 15.87
CA THR A 136 32.88 13.32 15.33
C THR A 136 31.46 13.57 15.84
N SER A 137 30.48 13.46 14.95
CA SER A 137 29.07 13.62 15.31
C SER A 137 28.26 12.50 14.69
N LEU A 138 27.39 11.91 15.51
CA LEU A 138 26.33 11.03 15.04
C LEU A 138 25.10 11.88 14.72
N VAL A 139 24.44 11.61 13.60
CA VAL A 139 23.15 12.25 13.29
C VAL A 139 22.12 11.68 14.25
N GLY A 140 21.57 12.52 15.13
CA GLY A 140 20.47 12.16 16.02
C GLY A 140 19.15 11.98 15.26
N PHE A 141 18.10 11.59 15.98
CA PHE A 141 16.77 11.48 15.39
C PHE A 141 16.37 12.80 14.72
N ARG A 142 15.83 12.70 13.50
CA ARG A 142 15.24 13.85 12.82
C ARG A 142 13.99 14.24 13.60
N ASP A 143 13.93 15.48 14.05
CA ASP A 143 12.68 16.06 14.51
C ASP A 143 11.87 16.44 13.26
N PRO A 144 10.75 15.75 12.98
CA PRO A 144 9.95 16.01 11.79
C PRO A 144 9.31 17.41 11.84
N GLY A 145 9.33 18.07 13.01
CA GLY A 145 8.98 19.47 13.18
C GLY A 145 7.48 19.69 13.34
N THR A 146 7.00 20.85 12.88
CA THR A 146 5.60 21.27 13.07
C THR A 146 4.92 21.60 11.75
N LEU A 147 3.66 21.23 11.63
CA LEU A 147 2.75 21.71 10.60
C LEU A 147 1.91 22.85 11.19
N THR A 148 1.96 24.02 10.57
CA THR A 148 1.07 25.14 10.89
C THR A 148 0.16 25.40 9.71
N PHE A 149 -1.14 25.58 9.95
CA PHE A 149 -2.07 26.02 8.92
C PHE A 149 -3.03 27.09 9.44
N ASP A 150 -3.46 27.95 8.53
CA ASP A 150 -4.38 29.05 8.82
C ASP A 150 -5.72 28.79 8.14
N PHE A 151 -6.81 29.10 8.83
CA PHE A 151 -8.18 28.84 8.38
C PHE A 151 -9.13 29.95 8.88
N PHE A 152 -10.38 29.91 8.47
CA PHE A 152 -11.43 30.77 9.04
C PHE A 152 -12.24 29.98 10.05
N ILE A 153 -12.54 30.62 11.18
CA ILE A 153 -13.31 29.99 12.24
C ILE A 153 -14.78 30.27 12.00
N ASP A 154 -15.54 29.18 11.84
CA ASP A 154 -16.97 29.14 12.09
C ASP A 154 -17.20 28.24 13.31
N PRO A 155 -17.62 28.78 14.46
CA PRO A 155 -17.84 27.99 15.67
C PRO A 155 -18.91 26.89 15.55
N THR A 156 -19.72 26.93 14.49
CA THR A 156 -20.76 25.93 14.23
C THR A 156 -20.33 24.83 13.26
N ASP A 157 -19.15 24.97 12.64
CA ASP A 157 -18.62 24.00 11.69
C ASP A 157 -18.13 22.73 12.43
N PRO A 158 -18.66 21.54 12.08
CA PRO A 158 -18.18 20.27 12.61
C PRO A 158 -16.66 20.07 12.52
N ALA A 159 -16.02 20.56 11.45
CA ALA A 159 -14.57 20.40 11.28
C ALA A 159 -13.77 21.20 12.32
N TYR A 160 -14.26 22.38 12.71
CA TYR A 160 -13.65 23.17 13.77
C TYR A 160 -13.82 22.50 15.15
N LEU A 161 -14.99 21.90 15.40
CA LEU A 161 -15.24 21.17 16.64
C LEU A 161 -14.36 19.92 16.75
N ALA A 162 -14.16 19.18 15.65
CA ALA A 162 -13.25 18.04 15.61
C ALA A 162 -11.79 18.45 15.87
N LEU A 163 -11.38 19.62 15.37
CA LEU A 163 -10.05 20.16 15.63
C LEU A 163 -9.87 20.56 17.11
N LEU A 164 -10.90 21.13 17.74
CA LEU A 164 -10.90 21.41 19.19
C LEU A 164 -10.86 20.13 20.03
N GLU A 165 -11.63 19.11 19.65
CA GLU A 165 -11.60 17.81 20.31
C GLU A 165 -10.20 17.18 20.25
N ALA A 166 -9.56 17.21 19.07
CA ALA A 166 -8.20 16.74 18.87
C ALA A 166 -7.13 17.53 19.67
N TYR A 167 -7.45 18.76 20.08
CA TYR A 167 -6.59 19.54 20.97
C TYR A 167 -6.81 19.17 22.45
N ASP A 168 -8.06 18.92 22.84
CA ASP A 168 -8.42 18.59 24.22
C ASP A 168 -8.02 17.15 24.60
N ASP A 169 -8.11 16.19 23.68
CA ASP A 169 -7.69 14.80 23.92
C ASP A 169 -6.16 14.62 23.85
N GLY A 170 -5.49 15.36 22.96
CA GLY A 170 -4.05 15.24 22.74
C GLY A 170 -3.62 13.91 22.11
N ASP A 171 -4.56 13.17 21.51
CA ASP A 171 -4.30 11.87 20.90
C ASP A 171 -3.57 12.00 19.56
N GLU A 172 -2.81 10.96 19.19
CA GLU A 172 -2.16 10.88 17.88
C GLU A 172 -3.20 10.63 16.79
N ARG A 173 -3.15 11.45 15.73
CA ARG A 173 -4.07 11.41 14.60
C ARG A 173 -3.30 11.51 13.28
N GLN A 174 -3.85 10.93 12.22
CA GLN A 174 -3.31 11.08 10.87
C GLN A 174 -3.79 12.39 10.24
N PHE A 175 -2.87 13.14 9.64
CA PHE A 175 -3.17 14.32 8.85
C PHE A 175 -2.80 14.10 7.38
N GLU A 176 -3.79 14.19 6.50
CA GLU A 176 -3.61 14.02 5.06
C GLU A 176 -3.50 15.37 4.35
N ILE A 177 -2.52 15.51 3.47
CA ILE A 177 -2.42 16.58 2.49
C ILE A 177 -2.54 15.96 1.11
N ILE A 178 -3.65 16.23 0.43
CA ILE A 178 -3.89 15.76 -0.94
C ILE A 178 -3.52 16.88 -1.91
N TYR A 179 -2.41 16.70 -2.61
CA TYR A 179 -1.92 17.63 -3.61
C TYR A 179 -2.72 17.54 -4.92
N ARG A 180 -2.71 18.61 -5.71
CA ARG A 180 -3.42 18.67 -7.01
C ARG A 180 -3.04 17.57 -8.00
N ASN A 181 -1.81 17.06 -7.94
CA ASN A 181 -1.36 15.97 -8.80
C ASN A 181 -1.84 14.58 -8.36
N GLY A 182 -2.61 14.49 -7.27
CA GLY A 182 -3.04 13.23 -6.66
C GLY A 182 -1.99 12.60 -5.74
N ALA A 183 -0.85 13.27 -5.50
CA ALA A 183 0.05 12.84 -4.43
C ALA A 183 -0.65 13.06 -3.09
N VAL A 184 -0.49 12.12 -2.18
CA VAL A 184 -1.01 12.21 -0.81
C VAL A 184 0.18 12.18 0.12
N ARG A 185 0.25 13.16 1.03
CA ARG A 185 1.20 13.16 2.13
C ARG A 185 0.45 12.91 3.43
N THR A 186 0.86 11.89 4.16
CA THR A 186 0.25 11.50 5.44
C THR A 186 1.25 11.77 6.56
N LEU A 187 0.79 12.46 7.60
CA LEU A 187 1.58 12.95 8.71
C LEU A 187 0.92 12.47 10.02
N PRO A 188 1.58 11.64 10.83
CA PRO A 188 1.14 11.41 12.20
C PRO A 188 1.39 12.67 13.03
N VAL A 189 0.33 13.22 13.61
CA VAL A 189 0.36 14.52 14.29
C VAL A 189 -0.40 14.52 15.61
N VAL A 190 -0.02 15.48 16.47
CA VAL A 190 -0.80 15.85 17.66
C VAL A 190 -1.03 17.36 17.61
N VAL A 191 -2.26 17.80 17.90
CA VAL A 191 -2.61 19.23 17.90
C VAL A 191 -2.02 19.90 19.14
N GLN A 192 -1.15 20.92 18.94
CA GLN A 192 -0.47 21.58 20.06
C GLN A 192 -1.11 22.89 20.50
N SER A 193 -1.69 23.62 19.55
CA SER A 193 -2.37 24.88 19.84
C SER A 193 -3.30 25.25 18.71
N ILE A 194 -4.38 25.91 19.07
CA ILE A 194 -5.32 26.55 18.17
C ILE A 194 -5.46 27.99 18.67
N ASN A 195 -5.12 28.94 17.82
CA ASN A 195 -5.19 30.37 18.12
C ASN A 195 -6.29 31.02 17.29
N GLU A 196 -7.01 31.96 17.88
CA GLU A 196 -8.05 32.74 17.23
C GLU A 196 -7.65 34.22 17.22
N THR A 197 -7.93 34.92 16.13
CA THR A 197 -7.79 36.37 16.04
C THR A 197 -8.96 36.97 15.27
N GLY A 198 -9.52 38.05 15.79
CA GLY A 198 -10.62 38.79 15.17
C GLY A 198 -10.49 40.30 15.40
N GLY A 199 -11.05 41.08 14.48
CA GLY A 199 -11.05 42.55 14.52
C GLY A 199 -12.33 43.11 13.90
N VAL A 200 -12.58 44.41 14.10
CA VAL A 200 -13.70 45.11 13.43
C VAL A 200 -13.51 45.04 11.91
N ASP A 201 -14.57 44.73 11.17
CA ASP A 201 -14.60 44.55 9.71
C ASP A 201 -13.72 43.41 9.15
N GLN A 202 -13.40 42.40 9.98
CA GLN A 202 -12.63 41.22 9.57
C GLN A 202 -13.36 39.91 9.90
N ALA A 203 -13.14 38.89 9.08
CA ALA A 203 -13.53 37.51 9.41
C ALA A 203 -12.64 36.95 10.52
N ILE A 204 -13.17 36.06 11.37
CA ILE A 204 -12.43 35.42 12.45
C ILE A 204 -11.42 34.45 11.84
N ALA A 205 -10.13 34.71 12.05
CA ALA A 205 -9.04 33.89 11.56
C ALA A 205 -8.55 32.94 12.65
N GLY A 206 -8.40 31.67 12.29
CA GLY A 206 -7.79 30.63 13.11
C GLY A 206 -6.41 30.26 12.61
N SER A 207 -5.50 29.92 13.53
CA SER A 207 -4.20 29.32 13.20
C SER A 207 -3.94 28.15 14.13
N ALA A 208 -3.76 26.96 13.56
CA ALA A 208 -3.47 25.74 14.30
C ALA A 208 -2.02 25.31 14.08
N THR A 209 -1.35 24.90 15.16
CA THR A 209 -0.02 24.30 15.10
C THR A 209 -0.08 22.86 15.59
N LEU A 210 0.38 21.95 14.74
CA LEU A 210 0.40 20.52 14.96
C LEU A 210 1.86 20.07 15.01
N LYS A 211 2.19 19.24 16.01
CA LYS A 211 3.49 18.58 16.08
C LYS A 211 3.43 17.31 15.28
N ILE A 212 4.41 17.12 14.39
CA ILE A 212 4.57 15.85 13.71
C ILE A 212 5.28 14.91 14.68
N VAL A 213 4.70 13.75 14.97
CA VAL A 213 5.22 12.81 15.99
C VAL A 213 5.92 11.60 15.38
N GLY A 214 5.75 11.37 14.07
CA GLY A 214 6.34 10.25 13.34
C GLY A 214 6.87 10.63 11.96
N GLN A 215 7.21 9.61 11.17
CA GLN A 215 7.79 9.82 9.86
C GLN A 215 6.71 10.29 8.86
N PRO A 216 6.91 11.43 8.17
CA PRO A 216 6.01 11.85 7.11
C PRO A 216 6.12 10.91 5.90
N ILE A 217 4.98 10.38 5.45
CA ILE A 217 4.91 9.50 4.28
C ILE A 217 4.42 10.31 3.09
N LEU A 218 5.10 10.18 1.94
CA LEU A 218 4.68 10.81 0.69
C LEU A 218 4.36 9.72 -0.32
N THR A 219 3.08 9.50 -0.53
CA THR A 219 2.57 8.59 -1.55
C THR A 219 2.39 9.35 -2.85
N GLN A 220 3.09 8.90 -3.89
CA GLN A 220 2.94 9.48 -5.23
C GLN A 220 1.59 9.06 -5.83
N PRO A 221 0.99 9.88 -6.70
CA PRO A 221 -0.12 9.39 -7.52
C PRO A 221 0.38 8.21 -8.34
N VAL A 222 -0.50 7.27 -8.66
CA VAL A 222 -0.15 6.16 -9.55
C VAL A 222 0.38 6.71 -10.88
N SER A 223 1.69 6.65 -11.06
CA SER A 223 2.32 6.71 -12.37
C SER A 223 2.71 5.28 -12.68
N VAL A 224 1.84 4.57 -13.44
CA VAL A 224 1.86 3.13 -13.73
C VAL A 224 1.87 2.23 -12.48
N GLN A 225 0.80 1.43 -12.34
CA GLN A 225 0.72 0.26 -11.47
C GLN A 225 1.99 -0.60 -11.65
N PRO A 226 2.58 -1.18 -10.58
CA PRO A 226 3.56 -2.24 -10.75
C PRO A 226 2.99 -3.29 -11.69
N PRO A 227 3.71 -3.72 -12.73
CA PRO A 227 3.14 -4.63 -13.72
C PRO A 227 2.66 -5.91 -13.03
N ALA A 228 1.42 -6.31 -13.29
CA ALA A 228 0.84 -7.52 -12.71
C ALA A 228 1.71 -8.74 -13.03
N TYR A 229 1.68 -9.74 -12.15
CA TYR A 229 2.33 -11.02 -12.43
C TYR A 229 1.81 -11.59 -13.75
N ALA A 230 2.74 -11.97 -14.62
CA ALA A 230 2.44 -12.64 -15.87
C ALA A 230 3.36 -13.85 -16.05
N VAL A 231 2.91 -14.83 -16.80
CA VAL A 231 3.71 -15.99 -17.18
C VAL A 231 3.49 -16.27 -18.66
N ASP A 232 4.58 -16.39 -19.41
CA ASP A 232 4.54 -16.85 -20.79
C ASP A 232 4.67 -18.37 -20.84
N VAL A 233 3.83 -19.02 -21.64
CA VAL A 233 3.78 -20.48 -21.79
C VAL A 233 4.20 -20.85 -23.21
N ASN A 234 5.38 -21.43 -23.37
CA ASN A 234 5.90 -21.85 -24.68
C ASN A 234 6.03 -23.38 -24.75
N LEU A 235 5.72 -23.96 -25.91
CA LEU A 235 5.88 -25.39 -26.16
C LEU A 235 6.79 -25.67 -27.35
N THR A 236 7.61 -26.70 -27.27
CA THR A 236 8.47 -27.13 -28.39
C THR A 236 8.65 -28.65 -28.38
N PRO A 237 8.47 -29.34 -29.53
CA PRO A 237 7.87 -28.86 -30.78
C PRO A 237 6.35 -28.62 -30.67
N THR A 238 5.78 -27.79 -31.55
CA THR A 238 4.32 -27.55 -31.65
C THR A 238 3.63 -28.42 -32.70
N SER A 239 4.37 -29.26 -33.43
CA SER A 239 3.80 -30.25 -34.35
C SER A 239 4.69 -31.47 -34.58
N GLY A 240 4.08 -32.58 -34.98
CA GLY A 240 4.77 -33.82 -35.32
C GLY A 240 3.84 -35.03 -35.35
N THR A 241 4.39 -36.23 -35.51
CA THR A 241 3.61 -37.46 -35.56
C THR A 241 3.39 -38.06 -34.18
N ALA A 242 2.24 -38.70 -33.95
CA ALA A 242 2.03 -39.46 -32.73
C ALA A 242 3.00 -40.66 -32.61
N PRO A 243 3.59 -40.95 -31.42
CA PRO A 243 3.56 -40.13 -30.21
C PRO A 243 4.51 -38.92 -30.28
N LEU A 244 4.01 -37.73 -29.93
CA LEU A 244 4.78 -36.48 -29.98
C LEU A 244 5.21 -36.05 -28.57
N ALA A 245 6.51 -36.10 -28.29
CA ALA A 245 7.09 -35.56 -27.06
C ALA A 245 7.27 -34.04 -27.18
N VAL A 246 6.76 -33.28 -26.21
CA VAL A 246 6.87 -31.82 -26.13
C VAL A 246 7.49 -31.39 -24.81
N THR A 247 8.15 -30.23 -24.82
CA THR A 247 8.63 -29.56 -23.61
C THR A 247 7.93 -28.22 -23.47
N LEU A 248 7.24 -28.04 -22.34
CA LEU A 248 6.69 -26.77 -21.89
C LEU A 248 7.77 -25.98 -21.14
N THR A 249 7.90 -24.71 -21.46
CA THR A 249 8.80 -23.76 -20.80
C THR A 249 8.01 -22.54 -20.35
N LEU A 250 8.14 -22.20 -19.07
CA LEU A 250 7.50 -21.05 -18.44
C LEU A 250 8.50 -19.91 -18.28
N THR A 251 8.08 -18.69 -18.60
CA THR A 251 8.87 -17.48 -18.32
C THR A 251 8.03 -16.56 -17.43
N GLU A 252 8.43 -16.42 -16.17
CA GLU A 252 7.74 -15.54 -15.23
C GLU A 252 8.14 -14.08 -15.46
N GLN A 253 7.17 -13.20 -15.30
CA GLN A 253 7.36 -11.76 -15.32
C GLN A 253 6.74 -11.16 -14.05
N ASN A 254 7.43 -10.19 -13.46
CA ASN A 254 6.92 -9.36 -12.37
C ASN A 254 6.51 -10.14 -11.09
N GLY A 255 7.17 -11.28 -10.84
CA GLY A 255 7.00 -12.04 -9.60
C GLY A 255 7.54 -13.47 -9.71
N THR A 256 7.25 -14.28 -8.68
CA THR A 256 7.62 -15.70 -8.62
C THR A 256 6.45 -16.49 -8.05
N ALA A 257 6.01 -17.51 -8.76
CA ALA A 257 4.95 -18.41 -8.33
C ALA A 257 5.46 -19.41 -7.30
N SER A 258 4.59 -19.67 -6.33
CA SER A 258 4.75 -20.76 -5.37
C SER A 258 4.47 -22.13 -6.00
N LYS A 259 3.61 -22.16 -7.02
CA LYS A 259 3.11 -23.38 -7.68
C LYS A 259 2.60 -23.08 -9.09
N PHE A 260 2.72 -24.06 -9.98
CA PHE A 260 2.01 -24.11 -11.25
C PHE A 260 1.19 -25.40 -11.35
N VAL A 261 0.00 -25.31 -11.92
CA VAL A 261 -0.81 -26.44 -12.37
C VAL A 261 -0.91 -26.39 -13.88
N VAL A 262 -0.49 -27.46 -14.56
CA VAL A 262 -0.46 -27.57 -16.02
C VAL A 262 -1.53 -28.58 -16.45
N THR A 263 -2.43 -28.14 -17.32
CA THR A 263 -3.48 -28.97 -17.94
C THR A 263 -3.12 -29.19 -19.41
N TRP A 264 -2.93 -30.43 -19.87
CA TRP A 264 -2.44 -30.71 -21.24
C TRP A 264 -3.53 -30.67 -22.32
N GLY A 265 -4.80 -30.73 -21.93
CA GLY A 265 -5.93 -30.67 -22.86
C GLY A 265 -6.21 -31.96 -23.64
N ASP A 266 -5.45 -33.03 -23.41
CA ASP A 266 -5.63 -34.35 -24.02
C ASP A 266 -6.38 -35.36 -23.13
N GLY A 267 -6.82 -34.92 -21.94
CA GLY A 267 -7.50 -35.75 -20.94
C GLY A 267 -6.56 -36.51 -20.00
N THR A 268 -5.24 -36.33 -20.12
CA THR A 268 -4.29 -36.78 -19.10
C THR A 268 -4.43 -35.97 -17.81
N ALA A 269 -3.94 -36.51 -16.70
CA ALA A 269 -4.02 -35.85 -15.41
C ALA A 269 -3.14 -34.59 -15.37
N ASP A 270 -3.61 -33.57 -14.65
CA ASP A 270 -2.88 -32.32 -14.49
C ASP A 270 -1.54 -32.54 -13.77
N ASP A 271 -0.53 -31.79 -14.19
CA ASP A 271 0.78 -31.77 -13.56
C ASP A 271 0.92 -30.60 -12.59
N THR A 272 1.55 -30.84 -11.45
CA THR A 272 1.92 -29.77 -10.50
C THR A 272 3.42 -29.55 -10.52
N MET A 273 3.84 -28.29 -10.57
CA MET A 273 5.23 -27.85 -10.46
C MET A 273 5.37 -26.89 -9.28
N THR A 274 6.49 -26.96 -8.57
CA THR A 274 6.81 -26.09 -7.43
C THR A 274 7.73 -24.95 -7.82
N THR A 275 7.88 -23.96 -6.93
CA THR A 275 8.78 -22.80 -7.11
C THR A 275 10.14 -23.17 -7.71
N GLY A 276 10.56 -22.38 -8.70
CA GLY A 276 11.85 -22.55 -9.38
C GLY A 276 11.87 -23.63 -10.46
N THR A 277 10.82 -24.45 -10.59
CA THR A 277 10.67 -25.39 -11.72
C THR A 277 9.91 -24.68 -12.84
N LEU A 278 10.57 -24.42 -13.96
CA LEU A 278 10.00 -23.67 -15.10
C LEU A 278 9.90 -24.50 -16.38
N THR A 279 10.20 -25.79 -16.33
CA THR A 279 10.12 -26.69 -17.49
C THR A 279 9.44 -28.00 -17.13
N LYS A 280 8.64 -28.52 -18.07
CA LYS A 280 7.94 -29.81 -17.93
C LYS A 280 7.79 -30.51 -19.28
N GLY A 281 8.12 -31.79 -19.33
CA GLY A 281 7.91 -32.62 -20.52
C GLY A 281 6.55 -33.34 -20.50
N HIS A 282 5.95 -33.52 -21.67
CA HIS A 282 4.72 -34.30 -21.89
C HIS A 282 4.77 -35.06 -23.21
N THR A 283 3.96 -36.10 -23.38
CA THR A 283 3.86 -36.84 -24.64
C THR A 283 2.40 -36.99 -25.04
N TYR A 284 2.06 -36.54 -26.25
CA TYR A 284 0.75 -36.75 -26.85
C TYR A 284 0.76 -38.02 -27.70
N ASP A 285 0.07 -39.07 -27.23
CA ASP A 285 0.06 -40.39 -27.88
C ASP A 285 -0.93 -40.53 -29.04
N THR A 286 -1.88 -39.60 -29.15
CA THR A 286 -2.96 -39.65 -30.15
C THR A 286 -2.88 -38.44 -31.06
N ALA A 287 -3.19 -38.64 -32.35
CA ALA A 287 -3.34 -37.54 -33.30
C ALA A 287 -4.49 -36.62 -32.88
N GLY A 288 -4.27 -35.31 -32.93
CA GLY A 288 -5.20 -34.31 -32.41
C GLY A 288 -4.61 -32.91 -32.32
N ALA A 289 -5.45 -31.95 -31.96
CA ALA A 289 -5.03 -30.58 -31.65
C ALA A 289 -5.28 -30.32 -30.17
N TYR A 290 -4.24 -29.88 -29.46
CA TYR A 290 -4.26 -29.70 -28.01
C TYR A 290 -3.79 -28.29 -27.65
N THR A 291 -4.47 -27.65 -26.70
CA THR A 291 -4.08 -26.34 -26.17
C THR A 291 -3.83 -26.48 -24.67
N PRO A 292 -2.57 -26.53 -24.24
CA PRO A 292 -2.26 -26.66 -22.82
C PRO A 292 -2.48 -25.35 -22.08
N GLY A 293 -3.00 -25.45 -20.86
CA GLY A 293 -3.26 -24.34 -19.95
C GLY A 293 -2.36 -24.40 -18.73
N VAL A 294 -1.98 -23.25 -18.20
CA VAL A 294 -1.17 -23.11 -16.99
C VAL A 294 -1.85 -22.17 -16.03
N VAL A 295 -1.99 -22.61 -14.78
CA VAL A 295 -2.51 -21.82 -13.67
C VAL A 295 -1.39 -21.64 -12.66
N ALA A 296 -0.97 -20.39 -12.43
CA ALA A 296 0.03 -20.05 -11.44
C ALA A 296 -0.62 -19.73 -10.08
N THR A 297 0.06 -20.09 -9.00
CA THR A 297 -0.31 -19.65 -7.64
C THR A 297 0.79 -18.73 -7.13
N VAL A 298 0.47 -17.46 -6.94
CA VAL A 298 1.41 -16.43 -6.52
C VAL A 298 0.91 -15.89 -5.19
N PHE A 299 1.74 -15.99 -4.15
CA PHE A 299 1.37 -15.65 -2.78
C PHE A 299 0.08 -16.37 -2.31
N GLY A 300 -0.05 -17.68 -2.56
CA GLY A 300 -1.25 -18.46 -2.19
C GLY A 300 -2.47 -18.25 -3.09
N ILE A 301 -2.50 -17.16 -3.86
CA ILE A 301 -3.61 -16.81 -4.75
C ILE A 301 -3.45 -17.46 -6.12
N THR A 302 -4.51 -18.13 -6.57
CA THR A 302 -4.60 -18.70 -7.92
C THR A 302 -4.84 -17.61 -8.96
N LYS A 303 -3.96 -17.52 -9.97
CA LYS A 303 -4.07 -16.55 -11.06
C LYS A 303 -4.90 -17.11 -12.22
N PRO A 304 -5.44 -16.24 -13.10
CA PRO A 304 -6.13 -16.68 -14.30
C PRO A 304 -5.27 -17.64 -15.14
N ALA A 305 -5.92 -18.61 -15.78
CA ALA A 305 -5.24 -19.56 -16.64
C ALA A 305 -4.63 -18.86 -17.87
N VAL A 306 -3.37 -19.16 -18.17
CA VAL A 306 -2.68 -18.75 -19.40
C VAL A 306 -2.60 -19.94 -20.34
N GLN A 307 -2.99 -19.75 -21.59
CA GLN A 307 -2.91 -20.78 -22.62
C GLN A 307 -1.54 -20.72 -23.31
N GLY A 308 -0.95 -21.88 -23.54
CA GLY A 308 0.22 -22.03 -24.41
C GLY A 308 -0.15 -22.12 -25.88
N ASP A 309 0.88 -22.18 -26.73
CA ASP A 309 0.71 -22.44 -28.16
C ASP A 309 0.02 -23.78 -28.42
N ALA A 310 -0.85 -23.82 -29.44
CA ALA A 310 -1.53 -25.04 -29.85
C ALA A 310 -0.52 -26.07 -30.41
N VAL A 311 -0.66 -27.32 -29.96
CA VAL A 311 0.14 -28.46 -30.43
C VAL A 311 -0.69 -29.30 -31.39
N THR A 312 -0.17 -29.55 -32.60
CA THR A 312 -0.82 -30.37 -33.63
C THR A 312 -0.10 -31.70 -33.82
N VAL A 313 -0.77 -32.79 -33.49
CA VAL A 313 -0.25 -34.16 -33.63
C VAL A 313 -0.95 -34.83 -34.82
N SER A 314 -0.15 -35.31 -35.78
CA SER A 314 -0.63 -35.96 -37.01
C SER A 314 -0.40 -37.47 -37.06
#